data_AF-A0A0F3GTW3-F1
#
_entry.id   AF-A0A0F3GTW3-F1
#
_cell.length_a   1.000
_cell.length_b   1.000
_cell.length_c   1.000
_cell.angle_alpha   90.00
_cell.angle_beta   90.00
_cell.angle_gamma   90.00
#
_symmetry.space_group_name_H-M   'P 1'
#
loop_
_entity.id
_entity.type
_entity.pdbx_description
1 polymer ?
#
loop_
_entity_poly.entity_id
_entity_poly.type
_entity_poly.pdbx_seq_one_letter_code
_entity_poly.pdbx_strand_id
1 'polypeptide(L)'
;MYNFNGTNGYIEAPQPESIKGDVSFTVSLWMKYHSNSKDRQWILRMGEDIDVNGSAKYKGFHLLITENKLTQFGFWGDLDIQSKIDISSYEGHWVFIATVYNQNNRTFWTYINGINKNSNSPPKEINLALKKTIIAQRIETSGEAYFKGSLDDIRIYNCALSDPEISQLYKETSTPTPTPTPTPTVTPPPSSWDKIFPKPLTIIGVLLFSTLLALIIRSIYNIPWSVIKEIWDHMTTAQSGIIIAAIFFFETLIAKGIDLFIALINKKTP
;
A
#
# COMPACT_ATOMS: atom_id res chain seq x y z
N MET A 1 -8.99 7.25 -6.42
CA MET A 1 -9.43 8.65 -6.26
C MET A 1 -10.68 8.79 -5.38
N TYR A 2 -10.63 9.69 -4.40
CA TYR A 2 -11.75 10.14 -3.55
C TYR A 2 -12.03 11.63 -3.79
N ASN A 3 -13.30 12.04 -3.81
CA ASN A 3 -13.71 13.44 -4.05
C ASN A 3 -14.45 14.01 -2.85
N PHE A 4 -14.12 15.24 -2.46
CA PHE A 4 -14.67 15.94 -1.32
C PHE A 4 -15.23 17.31 -1.73
N ASN A 5 -16.48 17.57 -1.37
CA ASN A 5 -17.22 18.77 -1.74
C ASN A 5 -16.94 19.99 -0.83
N GLY A 6 -16.23 19.80 0.28
CA GLY A 6 -15.96 20.86 1.27
C GLY A 6 -17.10 21.12 2.25
N THR A 7 -18.08 20.23 2.40
CA THR A 7 -19.21 20.44 3.32
C THR A 7 -19.41 19.36 4.37
N ASN A 8 -19.25 18.08 4.02
CA ASN A 8 -19.57 16.97 4.94
C ASN A 8 -18.88 15.62 4.63
N GLY A 9 -18.20 15.48 3.48
CA GLY A 9 -17.50 14.25 3.14
C GLY A 9 -16.18 14.11 3.89
N TYR A 10 -15.93 12.94 4.48
CA TYR A 10 -14.67 12.59 5.13
C TYR A 10 -14.48 11.07 5.15
N ILE A 11 -13.27 10.62 5.47
CA ILE A 11 -12.96 9.20 5.70
C ILE A 11 -12.44 9.04 7.12
N GLU A 12 -12.90 8.00 7.81
CA GLU A 12 -12.35 7.53 9.08
C GLU A 12 -11.79 6.12 8.89
N ALA A 13 -10.60 5.90 9.45
CA ALA A 13 -9.95 4.60 9.49
C ALA A 13 -9.26 4.39 10.85
N PRO A 14 -9.01 3.14 11.26
CA PRO A 14 -8.15 2.87 12.40
C PRO A 14 -6.75 3.47 12.17
N GLN A 15 -6.18 4.09 13.20
CA GLN A 15 -4.76 4.46 13.18
C GLN A 15 -3.92 3.18 13.35
N PRO A 16 -2.86 2.97 12.54
CA PRO A 16 -1.98 1.83 12.71
C PRO A 16 -1.33 1.82 14.10
N GLU A 17 -1.41 0.69 14.82
CA GLU A 17 -0.81 0.56 16.16
C GLU A 17 0.71 0.76 16.16
N SER A 18 1.36 0.44 15.03
CA SER A 18 2.79 0.68 14.79
C SER A 18 3.17 2.16 14.72
N ILE A 19 2.20 3.07 14.71
CA ILE A 19 2.37 4.52 14.60
C ILE A 19 1.76 5.16 15.85
N LYS A 20 2.41 4.96 17.01
CA LYS A 20 2.04 5.51 18.32
C LYS A 20 3.31 5.89 19.10
N GLY A 21 3.25 6.98 19.88
CA GLY A 21 4.37 7.45 20.69
C GLY A 21 5.42 8.19 19.85
N ASP A 22 6.69 7.95 20.15
CA ASP A 22 7.83 8.47 19.37
C ASP A 22 8.37 7.41 18.41
N VAL A 23 7.71 7.28 17.26
CA VAL A 23 8.06 6.27 16.24
C VAL A 23 8.20 6.90 14.86
N SER A 24 9.12 6.35 14.06
CA SER A 24 9.33 6.80 12.68
C SER A 24 8.16 6.41 11.79
N PHE A 25 7.71 7.32 10.93
CA PHE A 25 6.62 7.05 9.99
C PHE A 25 6.70 7.98 8.78
N THR A 26 6.00 7.58 7.71
CA THR A 26 5.83 8.40 6.50
C THR A 26 4.36 8.42 6.11
N VAL A 27 3.83 9.59 5.76
CA VAL A 27 2.52 9.75 5.13
C VAL A 27 2.73 10.29 3.72
N SER A 28 2.10 9.69 2.72
CA SER A 28 2.12 10.21 1.34
C SER A 28 0.74 10.20 0.72
N LEU A 29 0.48 11.15 -0.18
CA LEU A 29 -0.75 11.19 -0.96
C LEU A 29 -0.59 12.08 -2.20
N TRP A 30 -1.44 11.84 -3.19
CA TRP A 30 -1.74 12.81 -4.23
C TRP A 30 -2.91 13.67 -3.79
N MET A 31 -2.80 14.97 -4.01
CA MET A 31 -3.84 15.94 -3.69
C MET A 31 -4.09 16.87 -4.86
N LYS A 32 -5.36 17.11 -5.14
CA LYS A 32 -5.83 18.26 -5.91
C LYS A 32 -6.77 19.05 -5.02
N TYR A 33 -6.38 20.25 -4.64
CA TYR A 33 -7.12 21.04 -3.65
C TYR A 33 -7.72 22.31 -4.27
N HIS A 34 -8.79 22.79 -3.66
CA HIS A 34 -9.35 24.12 -3.88
C HIS A 34 -9.38 24.85 -2.55
N SER A 35 -8.55 25.88 -2.42
CA SER A 35 -8.36 26.56 -1.15
C SER A 35 -9.62 27.32 -0.73
N ASN A 36 -9.87 27.34 0.57
CA ASN A 36 -10.73 28.35 1.20
C ASN A 36 -9.82 29.42 1.80
N SER A 37 -9.90 30.65 1.31
CA SER A 37 -9.01 31.74 1.77
C SER A 37 -9.31 32.24 3.18
N LYS A 38 -10.35 31.71 3.85
CA LYS A 38 -10.78 32.15 5.18
C LYS A 38 -10.57 31.11 6.27
N ASP A 39 -10.49 29.83 5.91
CA ASP A 39 -10.52 28.72 6.85
C ASP A 39 -9.43 27.70 6.49
N ARG A 40 -8.87 27.04 7.51
CA ARG A 40 -7.94 25.93 7.32
C ARG A 40 -8.69 24.68 6.90
N GLN A 41 -8.12 23.90 6.01
CA GLN A 41 -8.71 22.67 5.48
C GLN A 41 -7.85 21.47 5.86
N TRP A 42 -8.38 20.59 6.71
CA TRP A 42 -7.67 19.41 7.18
C TRP A 42 -7.75 18.28 6.16
N ILE A 43 -6.60 17.79 5.74
CA ILE A 43 -6.48 16.72 4.74
C ILE A 43 -6.33 15.38 5.45
N LEU A 44 -5.43 15.30 6.44
CA LEU A 44 -5.22 14.09 7.24
C LEU A 44 -4.83 14.45 8.67
N ARG A 45 -5.38 13.71 9.64
CA ARG A 45 -5.03 13.78 11.05
C ARG A 45 -4.88 12.39 11.65
N MET A 46 -3.95 12.25 12.58
CA MET A 46 -3.81 11.08 13.46
C MET A 46 -3.56 11.55 14.90
N GLY A 47 -3.83 10.69 15.87
CA GLY A 47 -3.66 11.00 17.29
C GLY A 47 -4.84 11.73 17.91
N GLU A 48 -4.62 12.32 19.09
CA GLU A 48 -5.67 12.98 19.86
C GLU A 48 -6.06 14.29 19.18
N ASP A 49 -7.36 14.48 18.95
CA ASP A 49 -7.89 15.75 18.45
C ASP A 49 -7.56 16.92 19.38
N ILE A 50 -7.53 18.13 18.82
CA ILE A 50 -7.33 19.36 19.58
C ILE A 50 -8.56 19.53 20.49
N ASP A 51 -8.36 19.41 21.81
CA ASP A 51 -9.42 19.70 22.78
C ASP A 51 -9.75 21.21 22.77
N VAL A 52 -11.04 21.55 22.94
CA VAL A 52 -11.58 22.93 22.89
C VAL A 52 -10.94 23.87 23.92
N ASN A 53 -10.25 23.32 24.92
CA ASN A 53 -9.55 24.05 25.98
C ASN A 53 -8.02 24.08 25.80
N GLY A 54 -7.49 23.67 24.63
CA GLY A 54 -6.06 23.73 24.31
C GLY A 54 -5.14 22.85 25.19
N SER A 55 -5.73 21.95 25.97
CA SER A 55 -5.07 21.19 27.03
C SER A 55 -5.01 19.69 26.72
N ALA A 56 -4.66 19.32 25.48
CA ALA A 56 -4.53 17.91 25.12
C ALA A 56 -3.27 17.31 25.77
N LYS A 57 -3.47 16.33 26.65
CA LYS A 57 -2.41 15.52 27.31
C LYS A 57 -1.68 14.59 26.32
N TYR A 58 -2.25 14.36 25.15
CA TYR A 58 -1.74 13.52 24.07
C TYR A 58 -1.70 14.31 22.75
N LYS A 59 -0.80 13.94 21.84
CA LYS A 59 -0.43 14.73 20.66
C LYS A 59 -1.00 14.14 19.38
N GLY A 60 -1.30 15.00 18.42
CA GLY A 60 -1.70 14.61 17.08
C GLY A 60 -0.68 15.00 16.01
N PHE A 61 -0.81 14.38 14.85
CA PHE A 61 -0.15 14.73 13.61
C PHE A 61 -1.17 15.30 12.63
N HIS A 62 -0.83 16.36 11.90
CA HIS A 62 -1.67 16.92 10.83
C HIS A 62 -0.96 17.10 9.51
N LEU A 63 -1.80 17.05 8.48
CA LEU A 63 -1.64 17.66 7.18
C LEU A 63 -2.87 18.51 6.87
N LEU A 64 -2.68 19.80 6.61
CA LEU A 64 -3.75 20.75 6.28
C LEU A 64 -3.30 21.81 5.25
N ILE A 65 -4.26 22.49 4.63
CA ILE A 65 -4.05 23.77 3.93
C ILE A 65 -4.41 24.90 4.88
N THR A 66 -3.54 25.88 5.07
CA THR A 66 -3.82 27.07 5.89
C THR A 66 -4.73 28.04 5.14
N GLU A 67 -5.30 28.99 5.87
CA GLU A 67 -6.04 30.14 5.33
C GLU A 67 -5.22 30.95 4.31
N ASN A 68 -3.88 30.94 4.46
CA ASN A 68 -2.92 31.59 3.57
C ASN A 68 -2.45 30.69 2.41
N LYS A 69 -3.17 29.59 2.13
CA LYS A 69 -2.88 28.62 1.05
C LYS A 69 -1.53 27.90 1.16
N LEU A 70 -0.93 27.89 2.35
CA LEU A 70 0.28 27.10 2.60
C LEU A 70 -0.14 25.69 3.01
N THR A 71 0.53 24.67 2.50
CA THR A 71 0.38 23.35 3.10
C THR A 71 1.18 23.31 4.39
N GLN A 72 0.51 22.94 5.47
CA GLN A 72 1.09 22.81 6.78
C GLN A 72 1.08 21.35 7.22
N PHE A 73 2.21 20.91 7.73
CA PHE A 73 2.39 19.59 8.30
C PHE A 73 3.00 19.75 9.67
N GLY A 74 2.61 18.94 10.63
CA GLY A 74 3.22 19.06 11.92
C GLY A 74 2.60 18.19 12.99
N PHE A 75 3.00 18.52 14.20
CA PHE A 75 2.46 17.94 15.42
C PHE A 75 1.86 19.06 16.26
N TRP A 76 0.82 18.74 17.04
CA TRP A 76 0.28 19.64 18.07
C TRP A 76 0.35 18.98 19.45
N GLY A 77 0.17 19.78 20.51
CA GLY A 77 0.30 19.35 21.90
C GLY A 77 1.64 19.83 22.49
N ASP A 78 2.40 18.98 23.20
CA ASP A 78 3.65 19.46 23.85
C ASP A 78 4.75 19.90 22.87
N LEU A 79 4.54 19.70 21.57
CA LEU A 79 5.38 20.18 20.49
C LEU A 79 4.47 20.78 19.43
N ASP A 80 4.49 22.11 19.31
CA ASP A 80 3.94 22.79 18.14
C ASP A 80 5.08 23.00 17.15
N ILE A 81 5.30 21.97 16.32
CA ILE A 81 6.32 22.00 15.27
C ILE A 81 5.64 21.75 13.94
N GLN A 82 5.89 22.65 13.01
CA GLN A 82 5.24 22.60 11.71
C GLN A 82 6.16 23.06 10.59
N SER A 83 6.07 22.37 9.45
CA SER A 83 6.55 22.88 8.17
C SER A 83 5.39 23.59 7.48
N LYS A 84 5.67 24.74 6.87
CA LYS A 84 4.74 25.44 5.98
C LYS A 84 5.40 25.57 4.63
N ILE A 85 4.78 25.03 3.60
CA ILE A 85 5.29 25.07 2.23
C ILE A 85 4.24 25.70 1.35
N ASP A 86 4.66 26.69 0.57
CA ASP A 86 3.82 27.28 -0.46
C ASP A 86 3.63 26.29 -1.61
N ILE A 87 2.37 25.90 -1.85
CA ILE A 87 1.95 25.10 -2.99
C ILE A 87 0.89 25.81 -3.83
N SER A 88 0.72 27.13 -3.66
CA SER A 88 -0.33 27.92 -4.32
C SER A 88 -0.37 27.77 -5.84
N SER A 89 0.79 27.55 -6.48
CA SER A 89 0.90 27.27 -7.91
C SER A 89 0.25 25.94 -8.36
N TYR A 90 -0.06 25.04 -7.42
CA TYR A 90 -0.72 23.75 -7.66
C TYR A 90 -2.23 23.78 -7.35
N GLU A 91 -2.82 24.93 -7.01
CA GLU A 91 -4.27 25.03 -6.76
C GLU A 91 -5.05 24.54 -7.99
N GLY A 92 -6.01 23.63 -7.79
CA GLY A 92 -6.75 22.98 -8.87
C GLY A 92 -5.97 21.96 -9.71
N HIS A 93 -4.72 21.68 -9.37
CA HIS A 93 -3.86 20.70 -10.04
C HIS A 93 -3.42 19.60 -9.07
N TRP A 94 -3.00 18.46 -9.61
CA TRP A 94 -2.46 17.37 -8.80
C TRP A 94 -1.05 17.71 -8.31
N VAL A 95 -0.80 17.49 -7.02
CA VAL A 95 0.50 17.59 -6.39
C VAL A 95 0.71 16.36 -5.50
N PHE A 96 1.88 15.76 -5.61
CA PHE A 96 2.31 14.68 -4.72
C PHE A 96 2.95 15.28 -3.47
N ILE A 97 2.51 14.78 -2.33
CA ILE A 97 2.93 15.23 -1.02
C ILE A 97 3.42 14.03 -0.22
N ALA A 98 4.58 14.15 0.40
CA ALA A 98 5.02 13.20 1.42
C ALA A 98 5.62 13.89 2.64
N THR A 99 5.40 13.31 3.81
CA THR A 99 5.93 13.80 5.08
C THR A 99 6.57 12.65 5.82
N VAL A 100 7.81 12.85 6.25
CA VAL A 100 8.63 11.83 6.89
C VAL A 100 9.02 12.32 8.28
N TYR A 101 8.71 11.53 9.29
CA TYR A 101 9.28 11.70 10.64
C TYR A 101 10.25 10.56 10.92
N ASN A 102 11.47 10.91 11.32
CA ASN A 102 12.52 9.98 11.70
C ASN A 102 12.90 10.19 13.17
N GLN A 103 12.59 9.22 14.02
CA GLN A 103 12.83 9.30 15.46
C GLN A 103 14.33 9.28 15.81
N ASN A 104 15.15 8.59 15.01
CA ASN A 104 16.55 8.31 15.35
C ASN A 104 17.38 9.59 15.38
N ASN A 105 17.09 10.50 14.45
CA ASN A 105 17.74 11.80 14.34
C ASN A 105 16.80 12.97 14.65
N ARG A 106 15.54 12.68 15.05
CA ARG A 106 14.47 13.67 15.27
C ARG A 106 14.40 14.68 14.13
N THR A 107 14.20 14.17 12.92
CA THR A 107 13.98 15.02 11.74
C THR A 107 12.57 14.83 11.20
N PHE A 108 12.03 15.93 10.71
CA PHE A 108 10.72 16.04 10.10
C PHE A 108 10.87 16.70 8.73
N TRP A 109 10.65 15.92 7.68
CA TRP A 109 10.83 16.34 6.29
C TRP A 109 9.52 16.41 5.56
N THR A 110 9.45 17.30 4.58
CA THR A 110 8.31 17.39 3.68
C THR A 110 8.78 17.48 2.24
N TYR A 111 8.12 16.70 1.38
CA TYR A 111 8.43 16.55 -0.02
C TYR A 111 7.25 17.00 -0.86
N ILE A 112 7.55 17.75 -1.93
CA ILE A 112 6.59 18.17 -2.94
C ILE A 112 7.07 17.62 -4.28
N ASN A 113 6.25 16.80 -4.94
CA ASN A 113 6.59 16.14 -6.21
C ASN A 113 7.95 15.41 -6.17
N GLY A 114 8.19 14.69 -5.05
CA GLY A 114 9.41 13.92 -4.83
C GLY A 114 10.64 14.76 -4.44
N ILE A 115 10.52 16.09 -4.34
CA ILE A 115 11.63 16.98 -3.98
C ILE A 115 11.50 17.38 -2.52
N ASN A 116 12.56 17.15 -1.75
CA ASN A 116 12.67 17.58 -0.37
C ASN A 116 12.66 19.11 -0.27
N LYS A 117 11.78 19.68 0.55
CA LYS A 117 11.61 21.15 0.66
C LYS A 117 12.15 21.75 1.94
N ASN A 118 12.09 21.06 3.07
CA ASN A 118 12.49 21.60 4.37
C ASN A 118 12.68 20.46 5.39
N SER A 119 13.67 20.62 6.28
CA SER A 119 13.74 19.88 7.55
C SER A 119 13.35 20.78 8.69
N ASN A 120 12.50 20.27 9.57
CA ASN A 120 12.41 20.72 10.95
C ASN A 120 12.94 19.62 11.87
N SER A 121 13.38 19.99 13.06
CA SER A 121 13.79 19.03 14.09
C SER A 121 13.02 19.26 15.37
N PRO A 122 12.20 18.30 15.82
CA PRO A 122 11.58 18.37 17.13
C PRO A 122 12.64 18.53 18.24
N PRO A 123 12.47 19.50 19.17
CA PRO A 123 13.42 19.70 20.26
C PRO A 123 13.36 18.59 21.33
N LYS A 124 12.34 17.73 21.29
CA LYS A 124 12.17 16.54 22.13
C LYS A 124 11.37 15.48 21.38
N GLU A 125 11.17 14.33 22.02
CA GLU A 125 10.36 13.22 21.53
C GLU A 125 8.91 13.64 21.26
N ILE A 126 8.35 13.17 20.14
CA ILE A 126 6.91 13.27 19.89
C ILE A 126 6.18 12.24 20.77
N ASN A 127 4.88 12.41 20.96
CA ASN A 127 4.06 11.48 21.74
C ASN A 127 2.70 11.34 21.07
N LEU A 128 2.69 10.71 19.91
CA LEU A 128 1.49 10.55 19.10
C LEU A 128 0.50 9.60 19.80
N ALA A 129 -0.71 10.07 20.08
CA ALA A 129 -1.76 9.23 20.66
C ALA A 129 -2.18 8.15 19.66
N LEU A 130 -2.73 7.03 20.15
CA LEU A 130 -3.41 6.06 19.28
C LEU A 130 -4.92 6.34 19.30
N LYS A 131 -5.43 6.86 18.19
CA LYS A 131 -6.85 7.18 18.00
C LYS A 131 -7.30 6.71 16.62
N LYS A 132 -7.95 7.59 15.85
CA LYS A 132 -8.37 7.35 14.47
C LYS A 132 -7.45 8.10 13.52
N THR A 133 -7.32 7.57 12.31
CA THR A 133 -6.90 8.36 11.16
C THR A 133 -8.15 9.00 10.57
N ILE A 134 -8.15 10.33 10.49
CA ILE A 134 -9.24 11.13 9.94
C ILE A 134 -8.74 11.83 8.69
N ILE A 135 -9.49 11.74 7.59
CA ILE A 135 -9.14 12.35 6.31
C ILE A 135 -10.27 13.28 5.88
N ALA A 136 -9.92 14.48 5.43
CA ALA A 136 -10.83 15.51 4.88
C ALA A 136 -11.88 16.13 5.84
N GLN A 137 -11.91 15.73 7.12
CA GLN A 137 -12.87 16.24 8.09
C GLN A 137 -12.41 17.56 8.74
N ARG A 138 -13.32 18.54 8.88
CA ARG A 138 -13.06 19.74 9.68
C ARG A 138 -12.87 19.40 11.17
N ILE A 139 -12.26 20.33 11.90
CA ILE A 139 -12.40 20.41 13.35
C ILE A 139 -13.61 21.31 13.65
N GLU A 140 -14.40 20.97 14.67
CA GLU A 140 -15.59 21.74 15.08
C GLU A 140 -15.22 23.01 15.87
N THR A 141 -14.34 23.83 15.29
CA THR A 141 -13.84 25.11 15.83
C THR A 141 -13.93 26.20 14.75
N SER A 142 -14.00 27.47 15.14
CA SER A 142 -13.99 28.59 14.20
C SER A 142 -12.70 28.63 13.36
N GLY A 143 -12.82 28.98 12.07
CA GLY A 143 -11.67 29.07 11.16
C GLY A 143 -11.25 27.72 10.56
N GLU A 144 -12.10 26.70 10.66
CA GLU A 144 -11.86 25.34 10.17
C GLU A 144 -12.93 24.93 9.16
N ALA A 145 -12.49 24.33 8.05
CA ALA A 145 -13.36 23.87 6.98
C ALA A 145 -13.06 22.42 6.59
N TYR A 146 -14.07 21.76 6.00
CA TYR A 146 -13.86 20.48 5.36
C TYR A 146 -12.95 20.66 4.14
N PHE A 147 -12.17 19.63 3.85
CA PHE A 147 -11.35 19.63 2.64
C PHE A 147 -12.24 19.65 1.39
N LYS A 148 -11.86 20.48 0.43
CA LYS A 148 -12.50 20.57 -0.90
C LYS A 148 -11.48 20.22 -1.96
N GLY A 149 -11.75 19.16 -2.72
CA GLY A 149 -10.83 18.68 -3.74
C GLY A 149 -10.89 17.17 -3.90
N SER A 150 -9.80 16.62 -4.41
CA SER A 150 -9.62 15.19 -4.66
C SER A 150 -8.35 14.70 -3.98
N LEU A 151 -8.41 13.50 -3.42
CA LEU A 151 -7.25 12.79 -2.89
C LEU A 151 -7.09 11.47 -3.64
N ASP A 152 -5.85 11.05 -3.85
CA ASP A 152 -5.56 9.72 -4.36
C ASP A 152 -4.31 9.13 -3.71
N ASP A 153 -4.20 7.80 -3.78
CA ASP A 153 -3.03 7.04 -3.34
C ASP A 153 -2.54 7.43 -1.92
N ILE A 154 -3.47 7.50 -0.98
CA ILE A 154 -3.18 7.82 0.42
C ILE A 154 -2.48 6.62 1.05
N ARG A 155 -1.23 6.80 1.47
CA ARG A 155 -0.40 5.75 2.08
C ARG A 155 0.17 6.21 3.40
N ILE A 156 0.29 5.27 4.32
CA ILE A 156 0.93 5.45 5.63
C ILE A 156 1.91 4.31 5.82
N TYR A 157 3.17 4.65 6.06
CA TYR A 157 4.27 3.72 6.29
C TYR A 157 4.73 3.84 7.75
N ASN A 158 5.04 2.71 8.37
CA ASN A 158 5.59 2.61 9.72
C ASN A 158 7.12 2.77 9.76
N CYS A 159 7.69 3.46 8.77
CA CYS A 159 9.11 3.73 8.66
C CYS A 159 9.35 5.14 8.10
N ALA A 160 10.56 5.66 8.33
CA ALA A 160 11.01 6.88 7.68
C ALA A 160 11.58 6.53 6.30
N LEU A 161 10.86 6.88 5.24
CA LEU A 161 11.36 6.71 3.88
C LEU A 161 12.45 7.76 3.58
N SER A 162 13.49 7.33 2.88
CA SER A 162 14.61 8.15 2.41
C SER A 162 14.26 8.96 1.15
N ASP A 163 15.05 9.98 0.85
CA ASP A 163 14.88 10.81 -0.35
C ASP A 163 14.79 9.99 -1.66
N PRO A 164 15.62 8.95 -1.90
CA PRO A 164 15.48 8.08 -3.08
C PRO A 164 14.17 7.30 -3.09
N GLU A 165 13.73 6.77 -1.94
CA GLU A 165 12.47 6.03 -1.83
C GLU A 165 11.26 6.94 -2.10
N ILE A 166 11.27 8.17 -1.59
CA ILE A 166 10.23 9.16 -1.89
C ILE A 166 10.25 9.59 -3.36
N SER A 167 11.43 9.78 -3.95
CA SER A 167 11.57 10.10 -5.37
C SER A 167 11.03 8.97 -6.26
N GLN A 168 11.30 7.72 -5.89
CA GLN A 168 10.78 6.55 -6.58
C GLN A 168 9.26 6.44 -6.42
N LEU A 169 8.75 6.61 -5.19
CA LEU A 169 7.31 6.59 -4.89
C LEU A 169 6.55 7.64 -5.72
N TYR A 170 7.10 8.85 -5.85
CA TYR A 170 6.52 9.89 -6.72
C TYR A 170 6.49 9.46 -8.19
N LYS A 171 7.57 8.86 -8.71
CA LYS A 171 7.64 8.41 -10.12
C LYS A 171 6.65 7.28 -10.41
N GLU A 172 6.59 6.28 -9.54
CA GLU A 172 5.68 5.12 -9.68
C GLU A 172 4.21 5.54 -9.70
N THR A 173 3.87 6.60 -8.96
CA THR A 173 2.49 7.04 -8.77
C THR A 173 2.10 8.23 -9.66
N SER A 174 3.07 8.91 -10.29
CA SER A 174 2.83 9.99 -11.27
C SER A 174 2.57 9.47 -12.67
N THR A 175 3.09 8.29 -13.02
CA THR A 175 2.69 7.63 -14.25
C THR A 175 1.27 7.12 -14.10
N PRO A 176 0.33 7.44 -15.02
CA PRO A 176 -0.90 6.68 -15.07
C PRO A 176 -0.48 5.23 -15.22
N THR A 177 -0.74 4.40 -14.20
CA THR A 177 -0.82 2.96 -14.46
C THR A 177 -1.77 2.88 -15.64
N PRO A 178 -1.38 2.30 -16.79
CA PRO A 178 -2.34 2.10 -17.86
C PRO A 178 -3.50 1.42 -17.16
N THR A 179 -4.64 2.11 -17.06
CA THR A 179 -5.89 1.43 -16.77
C THR A 179 -5.84 0.30 -17.77
N PRO A 180 -5.87 -0.98 -17.36
CA PRO A 180 -6.07 -2.01 -18.34
C PRO A 180 -7.34 -1.57 -19.04
N THR A 181 -7.20 -1.02 -20.25
CA THR A 181 -8.32 -0.87 -21.17
C THR A 181 -8.98 -2.22 -21.03
N PRO A 182 -10.26 -2.32 -20.62
CA PRO A 182 -10.91 -3.61 -20.65
C PRO A 182 -10.67 -4.07 -22.07
N THR A 183 -9.77 -5.04 -22.24
CA THR A 183 -9.47 -5.56 -23.56
C THR A 183 -10.86 -5.90 -24.06
N PRO A 184 -11.34 -5.28 -25.17
CA PRO A 184 -12.65 -5.65 -25.68
C PRO A 184 -12.60 -7.16 -25.69
N THR A 185 -13.51 -7.78 -24.94
CA THR A 185 -13.49 -9.22 -24.81
C THR A 185 -13.76 -9.70 -26.21
N VAL A 186 -12.69 -9.94 -26.98
CA VAL A 186 -12.76 -10.76 -28.17
C VAL A 186 -13.14 -12.08 -27.55
N THR A 187 -14.43 -12.40 -27.59
CA THR A 187 -14.92 -13.71 -27.21
C THR A 187 -14.06 -14.67 -28.02
N PRO A 188 -13.11 -15.39 -27.41
CA PRO A 188 -12.38 -16.37 -28.17
C PRO A 188 -13.45 -17.34 -28.70
N PRO A 189 -13.44 -17.70 -29.99
CA PRO A 189 -14.29 -18.80 -30.43
C PRO A 189 -14.06 -19.97 -29.46
N PRO A 190 -15.14 -20.61 -28.97
CA PRO A 190 -15.05 -21.58 -27.88
C PRO A 190 -13.92 -22.55 -28.17
N SER A 191 -12.93 -22.60 -27.28
CA SER A 191 -11.82 -23.50 -27.45
C SER A 191 -12.36 -24.93 -27.37
N SER A 192 -11.90 -25.80 -28.27
CA SER A 192 -12.35 -27.21 -28.33
C SER A 192 -12.14 -27.98 -27.01
N TRP A 193 -11.35 -27.41 -26.10
CA TRP A 193 -11.10 -27.90 -24.74
C TRP A 193 -12.32 -27.87 -23.82
N ASP A 194 -13.28 -26.97 -24.04
CA ASP A 194 -14.53 -26.92 -23.25
C ASP A 194 -15.45 -28.13 -23.51
N LYS A 195 -15.26 -28.82 -24.64
CA LYS A 195 -15.95 -30.11 -24.93
C LYS A 195 -15.27 -31.31 -24.30
N ILE A 196 -13.99 -31.18 -23.92
CA ILE A 196 -13.17 -32.29 -23.43
C ILE A 196 -13.30 -32.41 -21.90
N PHE A 197 -13.59 -31.31 -21.19
CA PHE A 197 -13.74 -31.31 -19.73
C PHE A 197 -14.98 -30.54 -19.25
N PRO A 198 -16.17 -31.16 -19.23
CA PRO A 198 -17.35 -30.55 -18.62
C PRO A 198 -17.15 -30.40 -17.10
N LYS A 199 -17.41 -29.20 -16.57
CA LYS A 199 -17.43 -28.94 -15.12
C LYS A 199 -18.75 -29.43 -14.50
N PRO A 200 -18.74 -29.86 -13.22
CA PRO A 200 -17.59 -29.91 -12.32
C PRO A 200 -16.73 -31.17 -12.55
N LEU A 201 -15.40 -31.01 -12.55
CA LEU A 201 -14.46 -32.12 -12.53
C LEU A 201 -14.70 -32.94 -11.26
N THR A 202 -15.20 -34.17 -11.41
CA THR A 202 -15.31 -35.12 -10.31
C THR A 202 -13.91 -35.52 -9.83
N ILE A 203 -13.79 -35.97 -8.58
CA ILE A 203 -12.52 -36.41 -7.95
C ILE A 203 -11.75 -37.40 -8.85
N ILE A 204 -12.46 -38.22 -9.61
CA ILE A 204 -11.91 -39.18 -10.58
C ILE A 204 -11.21 -38.47 -11.76
N GLY A 205 -11.76 -37.37 -12.26
CA GLY A 205 -11.16 -36.57 -13.34
C GLY A 205 -9.84 -35.91 -12.93
N VAL A 206 -9.75 -35.45 -11.68
CA VAL A 206 -8.50 -34.89 -11.13
C VAL A 206 -7.43 -35.97 -10.98
N LEU A 207 -7.80 -37.18 -10.56
CA LEU A 207 -6.90 -38.33 -10.42
C LEU A 207 -6.38 -38.85 -11.77
N LEU A 208 -7.23 -38.91 -12.80
CA LEU A 208 -6.82 -39.32 -14.14
C LEU A 208 -5.90 -38.28 -14.80
N PHE A 209 -6.15 -36.99 -14.55
CA PHE A 209 -5.30 -35.93 -15.07
C PHE A 209 -3.92 -35.89 -14.40
N SER A 210 -3.86 -36.05 -13.08
CA SER A 210 -2.58 -36.07 -12.35
C SER A 210 -1.72 -37.29 -12.72
N THR A 211 -2.34 -38.45 -12.93
CA THR A 211 -1.63 -39.67 -13.38
C THR A 211 -1.13 -39.54 -14.81
N LEU A 212 -1.92 -38.98 -15.73
CA LEU A 212 -1.48 -38.73 -17.11
C LEU A 212 -0.33 -37.70 -17.16
N LEU A 213 -0.41 -36.63 -16.37
CA LEU A 213 0.64 -35.63 -16.30
C LEU A 213 1.94 -36.19 -15.69
N ALA A 214 1.85 -37.05 -14.67
CA ALA A 214 3.01 -37.74 -14.12
C ALA A 214 3.70 -38.65 -15.15
N LEU A 215 2.92 -39.33 -16.00
CA LEU A 215 3.44 -40.14 -17.11
C LEU A 215 4.13 -39.29 -18.18
N ILE A 216 3.58 -38.11 -18.50
CA ILE A 216 4.18 -37.17 -19.46
C ILE A 216 5.51 -36.61 -18.92
N ILE A 217 5.53 -36.14 -17.67
CA ILE A 217 6.74 -35.59 -17.04
C ILE A 217 7.82 -36.68 -16.94
N ARG A 218 7.44 -37.90 -16.56
CA ARG A 218 8.36 -39.05 -16.60
C ARG A 218 8.92 -39.27 -18.00
N SER A 219 8.08 -39.25 -19.03
CA SER A 219 8.51 -39.48 -20.41
C SER A 219 9.46 -38.41 -20.91
N ILE A 220 9.27 -37.15 -20.50
CA ILE A 220 10.11 -36.01 -20.93
C ILE A 220 11.44 -36.00 -20.19
N TYR A 221 11.44 -36.32 -18.89
CA TYR A 221 12.61 -36.14 -18.01
C TYR A 221 13.27 -37.44 -17.56
N ASN A 222 12.78 -38.59 -18.04
CA ASN A 222 13.28 -39.95 -17.77
C ASN A 222 13.43 -40.29 -16.27
N ILE A 223 12.47 -39.86 -15.45
CA ILE A 223 12.52 -39.97 -13.98
C ILE A 223 12.19 -41.41 -13.53
N PRO A 224 12.99 -42.05 -12.64
CA PRO A 224 12.72 -43.38 -12.11
C PRO A 224 11.41 -43.47 -11.31
N TRP A 225 10.74 -44.64 -11.36
CA TRP A 225 9.48 -44.86 -10.64
C TRP A 225 9.61 -44.75 -9.11
N SER A 226 10.79 -45.05 -8.57
CA SER A 226 11.07 -44.94 -7.13
C SER A 226 10.90 -43.52 -6.61
N VAL A 227 11.35 -42.52 -7.39
CA VAL A 227 11.26 -41.10 -7.02
C VAL A 227 9.82 -40.61 -7.05
N ILE A 228 9.03 -41.02 -8.06
CA ILE A 228 7.61 -40.66 -8.16
C ILE A 228 6.83 -41.27 -6.99
N LYS A 229 7.15 -42.51 -6.62
CA LYS A 229 6.52 -43.22 -5.49
C LYS A 229 6.84 -42.55 -4.14
N GLU A 230 8.08 -42.14 -3.92
CA GLU A 230 8.51 -41.47 -2.69
C GLU A 230 7.79 -40.12 -2.49
N ILE A 231 7.61 -39.35 -3.57
CA ILE A 231 6.83 -38.10 -3.56
C ILE A 231 5.37 -38.36 -3.21
N TRP A 232 4.78 -39.41 -3.78
CA TRP A 232 3.39 -39.81 -3.52
C TRP A 232 3.18 -40.26 -2.08
N ASP A 233 4.09 -41.08 -1.55
CA ASP A 233 4.01 -41.62 -0.19
C ASP A 233 4.16 -40.51 0.87
N HIS A 234 4.99 -39.50 0.61
CA HIS A 234 5.10 -38.30 1.44
C HIS A 234 3.85 -37.41 1.45
N MET A 235 3.09 -37.39 0.36
CA MET A 235 1.87 -36.56 0.26
C MET A 235 0.66 -37.21 0.92
N THR A 236 0.61 -38.54 1.00
CA THR A 236 -0.50 -39.27 1.62
C THR A 236 -0.41 -39.36 3.15
N THR A 237 0.78 -39.15 3.74
CA THR A 237 1.00 -39.12 5.19
C THR A 237 0.74 -37.74 5.82
N ALA A 238 0.72 -36.67 5.04
CA ALA A 238 0.32 -35.34 5.51
C ALA A 238 -1.22 -35.25 5.54
N GLN A 239 -1.82 -35.37 6.73
CA GLN A 239 -3.27 -35.22 6.91
C GLN A 239 -3.74 -33.81 6.52
N SER A 240 -4.18 -33.63 5.28
CA SER A 240 -5.18 -32.64 4.88
C SER A 240 -5.65 -32.93 3.46
N GLY A 241 -6.98 -32.80 3.26
CA GLY A 241 -7.75 -33.20 2.09
C GLY A 241 -7.05 -33.17 0.71
N ILE A 242 -7.39 -34.19 -0.08
CA ILE A 242 -6.93 -34.50 -1.46
C ILE A 242 -6.85 -33.28 -2.42
N ILE A 243 -7.57 -32.20 -2.15
CA ILE A 243 -7.58 -30.97 -2.96
C ILE A 243 -6.38 -30.05 -2.64
N ILE A 244 -5.97 -29.95 -1.37
CA ILE A 244 -4.83 -29.12 -0.95
C ILE A 244 -3.51 -29.77 -1.37
N ALA A 245 -3.43 -31.10 -1.31
CA ALA A 245 -2.26 -31.85 -1.78
C ALA A 245 -1.99 -31.68 -3.29
N ALA A 246 -3.04 -31.56 -4.12
CA ALA A 246 -2.89 -31.32 -5.56
C ALA A 246 -2.42 -29.89 -5.91
N ILE A 247 -2.83 -28.90 -5.11
CA ILE A 247 -2.36 -27.51 -5.25
C ILE A 247 -0.91 -27.38 -4.75
N PHE A 248 -0.58 -28.01 -3.62
CA PHE A 248 0.80 -28.10 -3.14
C PHE A 248 1.70 -28.90 -4.09
N PHE A 249 1.19 -29.95 -4.75
CA PHE A 249 1.92 -30.63 -5.84
C PHE A 249 2.28 -29.64 -6.95
N PHE A 250 1.36 -28.76 -7.33
CA PHE A 250 1.61 -27.75 -8.37
C PHE A 250 2.68 -26.73 -7.96
N GLU A 251 2.63 -26.20 -6.73
CA GLU A 251 3.62 -25.23 -6.24
C GLU A 251 5.00 -25.87 -5.99
N THR A 252 5.04 -27.07 -5.44
CA THR A 252 6.30 -27.76 -5.10
C THR A 252 6.99 -28.30 -6.35
N LEU A 253 6.24 -28.71 -7.39
CA LEU A 253 6.79 -29.19 -8.65
C LEU A 253 7.31 -28.04 -9.53
N ILE A 254 6.66 -26.87 -9.48
CA ILE A 254 7.19 -25.65 -10.11
C ILE A 254 8.45 -25.19 -9.39
N ALA A 255 8.46 -25.14 -8.06
CA ALA A 255 9.63 -24.72 -7.27
C ALA A 255 10.82 -25.67 -7.48
N LYS A 256 10.64 -26.99 -7.30
CA LYS A 256 11.73 -27.97 -7.48
C LYS A 256 12.14 -28.15 -8.94
N GLY A 257 11.21 -27.96 -9.88
CA GLY A 257 11.49 -27.98 -11.32
C GLY A 257 12.37 -26.80 -11.74
N ILE A 258 12.15 -25.62 -11.16
CA ILE A 258 12.99 -24.43 -11.34
C ILE A 258 14.38 -24.66 -10.74
N ASP A 259 14.47 -25.22 -9.53
CA ASP A 259 15.76 -25.48 -8.89
C ASP A 259 16.61 -26.52 -9.66
N LEU A 260 15.98 -27.57 -10.19
CA LEU A 260 16.64 -28.57 -11.03
C LEU A 260 17.06 -27.99 -12.39
N PHE A 261 16.27 -27.10 -12.96
CA PHE A 261 16.58 -26.38 -14.21
C PHE A 261 17.76 -25.42 -14.03
N ILE A 262 17.80 -24.68 -12.91
CA ILE A 262 18.93 -23.81 -12.53
C ILE A 262 20.20 -24.64 -12.32
N ALA A 263 20.12 -25.79 -11.63
CA ALA A 263 21.26 -26.68 -11.42
C ALA A 263 21.80 -27.29 -12.73
N LEU A 264 20.94 -27.52 -13.73
CA LEU A 264 21.32 -28.04 -15.05
C LEU A 264 21.92 -26.97 -15.98
N ILE A 265 21.45 -25.72 -15.88
CA ILE A 265 22.06 -24.56 -16.57
C ILE A 265 23.48 -24.33 -16.03
N ASN A 266 23.64 -24.35 -14.71
CA ASN A 266 24.93 -24.11 -14.05
C ASN A 266 25.95 -25.25 -14.24
N LYS A 267 25.52 -26.42 -14.74
CA LYS A 267 26.40 -27.54 -15.10
C LYS A 267 26.83 -27.54 -16.57
N LYS A 268 26.29 -26.65 -17.41
CA LYS A 268 26.55 -26.59 -18.86
C LYS A 268 27.28 -25.33 -19.34
N THR A 269 27.71 -24.46 -18.45
CA THR A 269 28.70 -23.42 -18.76
C THR A 269 30.11 -24.01 -18.61
N PRO A 270 30.88 -24.17 -19.70
CA PRO A 270 32.31 -24.50 -19.60
C PRO A 270 33.11 -23.38 -18.92
#